data_AF-A0A4S3TMQ0-F1
#
_entry.id   AF-A0A4S3TMQ0-F1
#
_cell.length_a   1.000
_cell.length_b   1.000
_cell.length_c   1.000
_cell.angle_alpha   90.00
_cell.angle_beta   90.00
_cell.angle_gamma   90.00
#
_symmetry.space_group_name_H-M   'P 1'
#
loop_
_entity.id
_entity.type
_entity.pdbx_description
1 polymer ?
#
loop_
_entity_poly.entity_id
_entity_poly.type
_entity_poly.pdbx_seq_one_letter_code
_entity_poly.pdbx_strand_id
1 'polypeptide(L)'
;MQLSDPIAIDGTERAQIYEYVEAHGAVDRDRARAELFPADPPGEPQHSRAFRHNVAILKRDGYLEEDDDGTLRIAIERADDHEELTADDVTVTIRAARQEDLAGIVGAMRRVVEELTYIEAETVADELDHDDVLLRHNAFESRMFFVATVEDEVVGWAHLHVPTLEKLNHTAELTVGVLEGYRGMGIGSRLLDRALEWTESNGLEKVYQSVPATNEEAIAFFESRGWRTEATRERHYKLGNEYIDEVMMAIDC
;
A
#
# COMPACT_ATOMS: atom_id res chain seq x y z
N MET A 1 -10.04 13.62 1.30
CA MET A 1 -9.75 13.37 -0.12
C MET A 1 -10.09 11.92 -0.36
N GLN A 2 -10.99 11.60 -1.28
CA GLN A 2 -11.23 10.21 -1.68
C GLN A 2 -10.13 9.86 -2.69
N LEU A 3 -9.33 8.83 -2.41
CA LEU A 3 -8.25 8.28 -3.25
C LEU A 3 -8.77 7.57 -4.51
N SER A 4 -9.99 7.85 -4.97
CA SER A 4 -10.54 7.34 -6.23
C SER A 4 -10.44 8.34 -7.39
N ASP A 5 -10.24 9.62 -7.09
CA ASP A 5 -9.92 10.62 -8.12
C ASP A 5 -8.39 10.70 -8.29
N PRO A 6 -7.85 10.64 -9.52
CA PRO A 6 -6.44 10.86 -9.78
C PRO A 6 -5.92 12.11 -9.04
N ILE A 7 -4.82 11.97 -8.30
CA ILE A 7 -4.08 13.13 -7.77
C ILE A 7 -3.68 14.03 -8.93
N ALA A 8 -4.46 15.09 -9.13
CA ALA A 8 -4.19 16.15 -10.10
C ALA A 8 -3.43 17.26 -9.38
N ILE A 9 -2.14 17.05 -9.15
CA ILE A 9 -1.27 18.10 -8.60
C ILE A 9 -0.96 19.09 -9.72
N ASP A 10 -1.69 20.20 -9.70
CA ASP A 10 -1.44 21.29 -10.63
C ASP A 10 -0.01 21.85 -10.47
N GLY A 11 0.76 21.97 -11.55
CA GLY A 11 2.04 22.67 -11.55
C GLY A 11 3.25 21.80 -11.17
N THR A 12 4.29 21.93 -11.99
CA THR A 12 5.49 21.06 -11.99
C THR A 12 6.23 21.03 -10.66
N GLU A 13 6.38 22.17 -10.00
CA GLU A 13 7.08 22.25 -8.71
C GLU A 13 6.35 21.51 -7.57
N ARG A 14 5.01 21.51 -7.57
CA ARG A 14 4.23 20.78 -6.56
C ARG A 14 4.32 19.27 -6.79
N ALA A 15 4.21 18.85 -8.05
CA ALA A 15 4.35 17.44 -8.42
C ALA A 15 5.74 16.92 -8.00
N GLN A 16 6.81 17.66 -8.29
CA GLN A 16 8.16 17.31 -7.89
C GLN A 16 8.35 17.17 -6.37
N ILE A 17 7.73 18.06 -5.58
CA ILE A 17 7.80 17.95 -4.11
C ILE A 17 7.05 16.71 -3.63
N TYR A 18 5.86 16.45 -4.16
CA TYR A 18 5.08 15.26 -3.80
C TYR A 18 5.82 13.97 -4.16
N GLU A 19 6.25 13.82 -5.41
CA GLU A 19 6.99 12.65 -5.91
C GLU A 19 8.28 12.42 -5.10
N TYR A 20 8.96 13.49 -4.69
CA TYR A 20 10.15 13.36 -3.84
C TYR A 20 9.82 12.81 -2.45
N VAL A 21 8.76 13.28 -1.80
CA VAL A 21 8.33 12.76 -0.49
C VAL A 21 7.78 11.35 -0.64
N GLU A 22 7.04 11.04 -1.71
CA GLU A 22 6.53 9.71 -2.01
C GLU A 22 7.68 8.69 -2.12
N ALA A 23 8.73 9.02 -2.86
CA ALA A 23 9.87 8.13 -3.05
C ALA A 23 10.80 8.00 -1.83
N HIS A 24 10.86 9.01 -0.96
CA HIS A 24 11.81 9.04 0.16
C HIS A 24 11.16 8.84 1.54
N GLY A 25 9.82 8.77 1.63
CA GLY A 25 9.10 8.63 2.89
C GLY A 25 9.12 9.90 3.74
N ALA A 26 9.41 9.74 5.03
CA ALA A 26 9.57 10.86 5.93
C ALA A 26 10.83 11.69 5.60
N VAL A 27 10.63 12.96 5.23
CA VAL A 27 11.69 13.84 4.77
C VAL A 27 11.71 15.15 5.56
N ASP A 28 12.85 15.50 6.14
CA ASP A 28 13.07 16.84 6.69
C ASP A 28 12.81 17.93 5.63
N ARG A 29 11.94 18.89 5.94
CA ARG A 29 11.52 19.94 5.00
C ARG A 29 12.69 20.73 4.44
N ASP A 30 13.69 21.04 5.25
CA ASP A 30 14.83 21.86 4.81
C ASP A 30 15.76 21.06 3.88
N ARG A 31 15.90 19.75 4.12
CA ARG A 31 16.55 18.81 3.18
C ARG A 31 15.79 18.73 1.86
N ALA A 32 14.47 18.55 1.87
CA ALA A 32 13.66 18.52 0.65
C ALA A 32 13.85 19.82 -0.17
N ARG A 33 13.85 20.98 0.50
CA ARG A 33 14.11 22.28 -0.13
C ARG A 33 15.50 22.38 -0.76
N ALA A 34 16.52 21.79 -0.12
CA ALA A 34 17.89 21.85 -0.61
C ALA A 34 18.10 20.96 -1.85
N GLU A 35 17.45 19.81 -1.91
CA GLU A 35 17.55 18.86 -3.03
C GLU A 35 16.74 19.30 -4.25
N LEU A 36 15.53 19.82 -4.04
CA LEU A 36 14.59 20.12 -5.13
C LEU A 36 14.74 21.52 -5.71
N PHE A 37 15.22 22.48 -4.92
CA PHE A 37 15.28 23.89 -5.31
C PHE A 37 16.70 24.46 -5.21
N PRO A 38 17.11 25.34 -6.14
CA PRO A 38 18.39 26.03 -6.05
C PRO A 38 18.58 26.77 -4.72
N ALA A 39 19.83 26.97 -4.33
CA ALA A 39 20.17 27.87 -3.23
C ALA A 39 19.66 29.28 -3.54
N ASP A 40 19.15 29.98 -2.51
CA ASP A 40 18.71 31.36 -2.68
C ASP A 40 19.91 32.29 -2.89
N PRO A 41 19.83 33.25 -3.84
CA PRO A 41 20.79 34.33 -3.91
C PRO A 41 20.82 35.14 -2.60
N PRO A 42 21.96 35.76 -2.24
CA PRO A 42 22.08 36.55 -1.02
C PRO A 42 21.01 37.65 -0.92
N GLY A 43 20.15 37.55 0.09
CA GLY A 43 19.07 38.52 0.33
C GLY A 43 17.78 38.30 -0.47
N GLU A 44 17.74 37.30 -1.37
CA GLU A 44 16.60 37.02 -2.25
C GLU A 44 16.07 35.59 -2.01
N PRO A 45 15.20 35.37 -0.99
CA PRO A 45 14.74 34.04 -0.60
C PRO A 45 13.63 33.52 -1.51
N GLN A 46 13.76 33.70 -2.82
CA GLN A 46 12.73 33.44 -3.82
C GLN A 46 12.42 31.94 -3.95
N HIS A 47 13.43 31.08 -3.96
CA HIS A 47 13.28 29.63 -4.06
C HIS A 47 12.75 29.05 -2.75
N SER A 48 13.24 29.52 -1.60
CA SER A 48 12.66 29.14 -0.31
C SER A 48 11.20 29.59 -0.16
N ARG A 49 10.82 30.76 -0.69
CA ARG A 49 9.43 31.21 -0.69
C ARG A 49 8.55 30.36 -1.59
N ALA A 50 9.02 30.04 -2.80
CA ALA A 50 8.30 29.16 -3.73
C ALA A 50 8.08 27.77 -3.12
N PHE A 51 9.13 27.13 -2.59
CA PHE A 51 9.02 25.83 -1.92
C PHE A 51 8.00 25.85 -0.77
N ARG A 52 8.09 26.81 0.16
CA ARG A 52 7.11 26.93 1.26
C ARG A 52 5.69 27.15 0.79
N HIS A 53 5.50 27.91 -0.29
CA HIS A 53 4.18 28.14 -0.88
C HIS A 53 3.59 26.84 -1.45
N ASN A 54 4.39 26.09 -2.21
CA ASN A 54 3.98 24.81 -2.78
C ASN A 54 3.67 23.76 -1.70
N VAL A 55 4.52 23.63 -0.67
CA VAL A 55 4.26 22.75 0.48
C VAL A 55 2.98 23.14 1.21
N ALA A 56 2.74 24.42 1.45
CA ALA A 56 1.51 24.87 2.11
C ALA A 56 0.25 24.51 1.32
N ILE A 57 0.30 24.54 -0.01
CA ILE A 57 -0.80 24.10 -0.88
C ILE A 57 -0.97 22.59 -0.78
N LEU A 58 0.11 21.81 -0.91
CA LEU A 58 0.06 20.34 -0.80
C LEU A 58 -0.53 19.89 0.54
N LYS A 59 -0.18 20.57 1.64
CA LYS A 59 -0.75 20.32 2.97
C LYS A 59 -2.23 20.70 3.07
N ARG A 60 -2.60 21.86 2.53
CA ARG A 60 -3.99 22.33 2.52
C ARG A 60 -4.90 21.38 1.75
N ASP A 61 -4.40 20.87 0.63
CA ASP A 61 -5.15 20.00 -0.27
C ASP A 61 -5.14 18.53 0.21
N GLY A 62 -4.38 18.22 1.26
CA GLY A 62 -4.36 16.91 1.90
C GLY A 62 -3.44 15.89 1.22
N TYR A 63 -2.45 16.34 0.45
CA TYR A 63 -1.44 15.49 -0.17
C TYR A 63 -0.24 15.24 0.74
N LEU A 64 0.12 16.22 1.58
CA LEU A 64 1.23 16.12 2.53
C LEU A 64 0.78 16.47 3.95
N GLU A 65 1.44 15.88 4.93
CA GLU A 65 1.42 16.32 6.32
C GLU A 65 2.84 16.73 6.75
N GLU A 66 2.93 17.49 7.85
CA GLU A 66 4.20 17.93 8.41
C GLU A 66 4.12 17.84 9.93
N ASP A 67 5.06 17.11 10.53
CA ASP A 67 5.22 17.01 11.98
C ASP A 67 5.72 18.31 12.59
N ASP A 68 5.61 18.43 13.92
CA ASP A 68 6.11 19.58 14.69
C ASP A 68 7.63 19.83 14.51
N ASP A 69 8.39 18.80 14.15
CA ASP A 69 9.82 18.88 13.88
C ASP A 69 10.17 19.30 12.44
N GLY A 70 9.16 19.48 11.58
CA GLY A 70 9.34 19.86 10.18
C GLY A 70 9.51 18.67 9.23
N THR A 71 9.24 17.45 9.65
CA THR A 71 9.27 16.26 8.80
C THR A 71 8.02 16.19 7.92
N LEU A 72 8.19 16.18 6.60
CA LEU A 72 7.12 15.99 5.60
C LEU A 72 6.84 14.51 5.36
N ARG A 73 5.56 14.15 5.22
CA ARG A 73 5.10 12.83 4.78
C ARG A 73 3.92 12.93 3.82
N ILE A 74 3.68 11.88 3.02
CA ILE A 74 2.42 11.76 2.27
C ILE A 74 1.28 11.64 3.28
N ALA A 75 0.26 12.47 3.11
CA ALA A 75 -0.96 12.39 3.91
C ALA A 75 -1.81 11.21 3.41
N ILE A 76 -1.52 10.04 3.95
CA ILE A 76 -2.42 8.88 3.92
C ILE A 76 -3.23 8.94 5.23
N GLU A 77 -4.34 8.19 5.36
CA GLU A 77 -5.17 8.13 6.58
C GLU A 77 -4.38 8.43 7.87
N ARG A 78 -4.96 9.28 8.74
CA ARG A 78 -4.25 9.97 9.83
C ARG A 78 -3.27 9.02 10.52
N ALA A 79 -2.05 9.48 10.79
CA ALA A 79 -0.99 8.70 11.44
C ALA A 79 -1.41 8.00 12.76
N ASP A 80 -2.55 8.37 13.35
CA ASP A 80 -3.15 7.79 14.54
C ASP A 80 -4.17 6.66 14.28
N ASP A 81 -4.59 6.38 13.04
CA ASP A 81 -5.49 5.27 12.69
C ASP A 81 -4.72 3.94 12.64
N HIS A 82 -4.31 3.49 13.83
CA HIS A 82 -3.72 2.18 14.06
C HIS A 82 -4.60 1.37 15.01
N GLU A 83 -4.58 0.06 14.80
CA GLU A 83 -5.21 -0.91 15.70
C GLU A 83 -4.14 -1.77 16.36
N GLU A 84 -4.30 -2.03 17.65
CA GLU A 84 -3.47 -2.98 18.37
C GLU A 84 -4.26 -4.27 18.62
N LEU A 85 -3.63 -5.39 18.29
CA LEU A 85 -4.10 -6.71 18.65
C LEU A 85 -3.06 -7.37 19.54
N THR A 86 -3.49 -7.87 20.70
CA THR A 86 -2.63 -8.71 21.55
C THR A 86 -3.08 -10.16 21.44
N ALA A 87 -2.18 -11.03 21.01
CA ALA A 87 -2.39 -12.48 20.96
C ALA A 87 -1.12 -13.16 21.45
N ASP A 88 -1.26 -14.13 22.37
CA ASP A 88 -0.14 -14.94 22.89
C ASP A 88 1.07 -14.11 23.37
N ASP A 89 0.80 -13.05 24.14
CA ASP A 89 1.79 -12.08 24.65
C ASP A 89 2.57 -11.29 23.57
N VAL A 90 2.13 -11.38 22.31
CA VAL A 90 2.63 -10.57 21.19
C VAL A 90 1.65 -9.43 20.93
N THR A 91 2.16 -8.19 20.93
CA THR A 91 1.41 -7.00 20.50
C THR A 91 1.70 -6.74 19.03
N VAL A 92 0.64 -6.76 18.23
CA VAL A 92 0.67 -6.49 16.79
C VAL A 92 0.00 -5.15 16.54
N THR A 93 0.68 -4.26 15.83
CA THR A 93 0.13 -2.98 15.38
C THR A 93 -0.23 -3.07 13.90
N ILE A 94 -1.48 -2.75 13.56
CA ILE A 94 -2.00 -2.73 12.19
C ILE A 94 -2.29 -1.29 11.78
N ARG A 95 -1.75 -0.87 10.64
CA ARG A 95 -1.86 0.52 10.16
C ARG A 95 -1.64 0.60 8.65
N ALA A 96 -1.96 1.76 8.08
CA ALA A 96 -1.47 2.12 6.76
C ALA A 96 0.07 2.00 6.71
N ALA A 97 0.57 1.44 5.61
CA ALA A 97 2.00 1.32 5.40
C ALA A 97 2.62 2.68 5.10
N ARG A 98 3.88 2.83 5.46
CA ARG A 98 4.70 3.98 5.17
C ARG A 98 5.88 3.52 4.31
N GLN A 99 6.53 4.44 3.60
CA GLN A 99 7.65 4.11 2.73
C GLN A 99 8.78 3.37 3.48
N GLU A 100 8.95 3.64 4.78
CA GLU A 100 9.91 2.95 5.64
C GLU A 100 9.61 1.45 5.80
N ASP A 101 8.37 1.02 5.60
CA ASP A 101 7.97 -0.39 5.68
C ASP A 101 8.32 -1.18 4.41
N LEU A 102 8.71 -0.52 3.31
CA LEU A 102 8.93 -1.13 1.99
C LEU A 102 9.83 -2.37 2.09
N ALA A 103 10.99 -2.22 2.72
CA ALA A 103 11.94 -3.33 2.89
C ALA A 103 11.36 -4.48 3.73
N GLY A 104 10.55 -4.15 4.75
CA GLY A 104 9.86 -5.13 5.58
C GLY A 104 8.79 -5.89 4.81
N ILE A 105 8.00 -5.19 3.99
CA ILE A 105 6.94 -5.77 3.14
C ILE A 105 7.55 -6.70 2.09
N VAL A 106 8.55 -6.24 1.34
CA VAL A 106 9.26 -7.07 0.35
C VAL A 106 9.87 -8.30 1.02
N GLY A 107 10.48 -8.11 2.20
CA GLY A 107 11.01 -9.22 3.00
C GLY A 107 9.94 -10.22 3.42
N ALA A 108 8.76 -9.75 3.84
CA ALA A 108 7.64 -10.60 4.24
C ALA A 108 7.05 -11.35 3.05
N MET A 109 6.83 -10.68 1.91
CA MET A 109 6.35 -11.28 0.67
C MET A 109 7.27 -12.41 0.21
N ARG A 110 8.58 -12.16 0.15
CA ARG A 110 9.56 -13.18 -0.26
C ARG A 110 9.54 -14.42 0.62
N ARG A 111 9.43 -14.27 1.95
CA ARG A 111 9.33 -15.42 2.87
C ARG A 111 8.05 -16.23 2.64
N VAL A 112 6.94 -15.56 2.34
CA VAL A 112 5.67 -16.24 2.06
C VAL A 112 5.68 -16.91 0.67
N VAL A 113 6.37 -16.34 -0.32
CA VAL A 113 6.55 -16.92 -1.66
C VAL A 113 7.43 -18.18 -1.60
N GLU A 114 8.43 -18.23 -0.70
CA GLU A 114 9.23 -19.44 -0.47
C GLU A 114 8.38 -20.65 -0.02
N GLU A 115 7.21 -20.41 0.58
CA GLU A 115 6.23 -21.45 0.93
C GLU A 115 5.37 -21.90 -0.27
N LEU A 116 5.58 -21.36 -1.47
CA LEU A 116 4.86 -21.63 -2.74
C LEU A 116 3.32 -21.48 -2.64
N THR A 117 2.85 -20.75 -1.62
CA THR A 117 1.44 -20.70 -1.26
C THR A 117 0.75 -19.44 -1.83
N TYR A 118 1.54 -18.44 -2.24
CA TYR A 118 1.07 -17.14 -2.71
C TYR A 118 1.88 -16.69 -3.93
N ILE A 119 1.34 -16.94 -5.13
CA ILE A 119 2.06 -16.71 -6.40
C ILE A 119 2.05 -15.24 -6.80
N GLU A 120 0.91 -14.55 -6.69
CA GLU A 120 0.80 -13.14 -7.08
C GLU A 120 1.66 -12.19 -6.22
N ALA A 121 1.96 -12.58 -4.97
CA ALA A 121 2.83 -11.81 -4.09
C ALA A 121 4.27 -11.69 -4.60
N GLU A 122 4.75 -12.63 -5.42
CA GLU A 122 6.09 -12.56 -6.04
C GLU A 122 6.15 -11.39 -7.03
N THR A 123 5.16 -11.27 -7.90
CA THR A 123 5.06 -10.15 -8.86
C THR A 123 4.99 -8.80 -8.15
N VAL A 124 4.19 -8.70 -7.08
CA VAL A 124 4.09 -7.46 -6.30
C VAL A 124 5.44 -7.11 -5.65
N ALA A 125 6.16 -8.10 -5.12
CA ALA A 125 7.49 -7.87 -4.54
C ALA A 125 8.49 -7.37 -5.60
N ASP A 126 8.52 -8.00 -6.77
CA ASP A 126 9.40 -7.60 -7.88
C ASP A 126 9.11 -6.18 -8.38
N GLU A 127 7.82 -5.80 -8.47
CA GLU A 127 7.42 -4.43 -8.83
C GLU A 127 7.89 -3.43 -7.78
N LEU A 128 7.71 -3.73 -6.49
CA LEU A 128 8.16 -2.90 -5.38
C LEU A 128 9.68 -2.73 -5.36
N ASP A 129 10.44 -3.80 -5.61
CA ASP A 129 11.91 -3.73 -5.74
C ASP A 129 12.36 -2.90 -6.94
N HIS A 130 11.61 -2.96 -8.05
CA HIS A 130 11.95 -2.20 -9.26
C HIS A 130 11.66 -0.71 -9.11
N ASP A 131 10.49 -0.39 -8.55
CA ASP A 131 10.00 0.97 -8.42
C ASP A 131 10.64 1.72 -7.25
N ASP A 132 11.06 1.01 -6.19
CA ASP A 132 11.57 1.57 -4.92
C ASP A 132 10.59 2.57 -4.25
N VAL A 133 9.29 2.42 -4.55
CA VAL A 133 8.20 3.26 -4.07
C VAL A 133 7.03 2.38 -3.66
N LEU A 134 6.64 2.46 -2.39
CA LEU A 134 5.61 1.60 -1.81
C LEU A 134 4.20 2.04 -2.21
N LEU A 135 3.94 3.33 -2.06
CA LEU A 135 2.62 3.91 -2.28
C LEU A 135 2.70 4.72 -3.56
N ARG A 136 1.81 4.43 -4.48
CA ARG A 136 1.64 5.23 -5.68
C ARG A 136 0.22 5.71 -5.71
N HIS A 137 0.04 7.01 -5.76
CA HIS A 137 -1.25 7.56 -6.06
C HIS A 137 -1.07 8.69 -7.07
N ASN A 138 -1.21 8.34 -8.35
CA ASN A 138 -1.11 9.26 -9.46
C ASN A 138 -2.11 8.91 -10.56
N ALA A 139 -2.11 9.68 -11.65
CA ALA A 139 -3.03 9.47 -12.76
C ALA A 139 -2.90 8.12 -13.47
N PHE A 140 -1.85 7.36 -13.18
CA PHE A 140 -1.51 6.10 -13.83
C PHE A 140 -1.50 4.91 -12.89
N GLU A 141 -1.66 5.11 -11.58
CA GLU A 141 -1.62 4.02 -10.60
C GLU A 141 -2.14 4.48 -9.22
N SER A 142 -3.00 3.67 -8.60
CA SER A 142 -3.38 3.81 -7.19
C SER A 142 -3.12 2.49 -6.47
N ARG A 143 -2.11 2.49 -5.60
CA ARG A 143 -1.67 1.38 -4.74
C ARG A 143 -1.82 1.78 -3.29
N MET A 144 -2.49 0.95 -2.51
CA MET A 144 -2.61 1.11 -1.06
C MET A 144 -2.06 -0.11 -0.35
N PHE A 145 -1.31 0.11 0.73
CA PHE A 145 -0.77 -0.94 1.58
C PHE A 145 -1.19 -0.73 3.03
N PHE A 146 -1.55 -1.83 3.68
CA PHE A 146 -1.67 -1.94 5.12
C PHE A 146 -0.65 -2.96 5.61
N VAL A 147 -0.06 -2.72 6.78
CA VAL A 147 0.92 -3.60 7.40
C VAL A 147 0.50 -3.99 8.80
N ALA A 148 0.89 -5.20 9.19
CA ALA A 148 0.91 -5.65 10.57
C ALA A 148 2.37 -5.70 11.03
N THR A 149 2.66 -5.10 12.17
CA THR A 149 4.02 -4.98 12.72
C THR A 149 4.12 -5.49 14.15
N VAL A 150 5.26 -6.10 14.49
CA VAL A 150 5.63 -6.52 15.85
C VAL A 150 7.01 -5.92 16.14
N GLU A 151 7.10 -5.05 17.14
CA GLU A 151 8.36 -4.33 17.46
C GLU A 151 9.01 -3.70 16.19
N ASP A 152 8.18 -3.10 15.33
CA ASP A 152 8.53 -2.51 14.02
C ASP A 152 8.86 -3.48 12.88
N GLU A 153 8.91 -4.80 13.12
CA GLU A 153 9.05 -5.78 12.04
C GLU A 153 7.72 -6.07 11.34
N VAL A 154 7.70 -5.97 10.01
CA VAL A 154 6.52 -6.33 9.21
C VAL A 154 6.31 -7.85 9.23
N VAL A 155 5.17 -8.28 9.78
CA VAL A 155 4.77 -9.69 9.91
C VAL A 155 3.60 -10.08 9.01
N GLY A 156 2.96 -9.10 8.38
CA GLY A 156 1.90 -9.30 7.40
C GLY A 156 1.57 -8.03 6.64
N TRP A 157 0.90 -8.18 5.51
CA TRP A 157 0.50 -7.07 4.65
C TRP A 157 -0.88 -7.34 4.02
N ALA A 158 -1.57 -6.26 3.65
CA ALA A 158 -2.61 -6.26 2.63
C ALA A 158 -2.28 -5.16 1.61
N HIS A 159 -2.38 -5.49 0.33
CA HIS A 159 -2.10 -4.62 -0.79
C HIS A 159 -3.34 -4.55 -1.68
N LEU A 160 -3.76 -3.33 -2.02
CA LEU A 160 -4.82 -3.06 -2.97
C LEU A 160 -4.24 -2.31 -4.18
N HIS A 161 -4.51 -2.83 -5.37
CA HIS A 161 -4.23 -2.16 -6.62
C HIS A 161 -5.54 -1.79 -7.32
N VAL A 162 -5.75 -0.50 -7.61
CA VAL A 162 -6.92 -0.04 -8.36
C VAL A 162 -6.55 0.06 -9.85
N PRO A 163 -7.22 -0.68 -10.74
CA PRO A 163 -6.94 -0.61 -12.16
C PRO A 163 -7.19 0.79 -12.74
N THR A 164 -6.33 1.23 -13.64
CA THR A 164 -6.42 2.56 -14.26
C THR A 164 -7.33 2.63 -15.46
N LEU A 165 -7.75 1.48 -15.99
CA LEU A 165 -8.77 1.43 -17.01
C LEU A 165 -10.06 1.97 -16.40
N GLU A 166 -10.59 3.08 -16.93
CA GLU A 166 -11.80 3.76 -16.44
C GLU A 166 -12.99 2.81 -16.26
N LYS A 167 -13.10 1.75 -17.08
CA LYS A 167 -14.18 0.76 -16.96
C LYS A 167 -14.00 -0.25 -15.82
N LEU A 168 -12.86 -0.23 -15.14
CA LEU A 168 -12.46 -1.12 -14.04
C LEU A 168 -12.01 -0.34 -12.80
N ASN A 169 -11.96 1.00 -12.83
CA ASN A 169 -11.51 1.79 -11.68
C ASN A 169 -12.46 1.75 -10.46
N HIS A 170 -13.62 1.10 -10.60
CA HIS A 170 -14.54 0.78 -9.51
C HIS A 170 -14.14 -0.50 -8.78
N THR A 171 -13.08 -1.19 -9.20
CA THR A 171 -12.60 -2.43 -8.58
C THR A 171 -11.21 -2.25 -7.95
N ALA A 172 -10.87 -3.14 -7.02
CA ALA A 172 -9.51 -3.29 -6.53
C ALA A 172 -9.07 -4.75 -6.54
N GLU A 173 -7.81 -4.97 -6.93
CA GLU A 173 -7.13 -6.25 -6.81
C GLU A 173 -6.42 -6.33 -5.47
N LEU A 174 -6.68 -7.38 -4.71
CA LEU A 174 -6.12 -7.60 -3.37
C LEU A 174 -5.03 -8.66 -3.42
N THR A 175 -3.92 -8.40 -2.72
CA THR A 175 -3.08 -9.49 -2.17
C THR A 175 -2.95 -9.31 -0.68
N VAL A 176 -2.95 -10.39 0.09
CA VAL A 176 -2.82 -10.35 1.55
C VAL A 176 -2.03 -11.57 2.02
N GLY A 177 -1.17 -11.37 3.00
CA GLY A 177 -0.32 -12.42 3.54
C GLY A 177 0.12 -12.15 4.96
N VAL A 178 0.34 -13.23 5.71
CA VAL A 178 0.88 -13.21 7.08
C VAL A 178 1.95 -14.30 7.16
N LEU A 179 3.09 -13.97 7.77
CA LEU A 179 4.17 -14.91 8.03
C LEU A 179 3.67 -16.09 8.87
N GLU A 180 4.12 -17.31 8.57
CA GLU A 180 3.63 -18.56 9.18
C GLU A 180 3.58 -18.50 10.73
N GLY A 181 4.63 -17.99 11.38
CA GLY A 181 4.71 -17.88 12.84
C GLY A 181 3.70 -16.92 13.50
N TYR A 182 3.00 -16.10 12.71
CA TYR A 182 2.00 -15.13 13.16
C TYR A 182 0.58 -15.45 12.65
N ARG A 183 0.39 -16.57 11.95
CA ARG A 183 -0.93 -17.06 11.52
C ARG A 183 -1.75 -17.52 12.73
N GLY A 184 -3.07 -17.59 12.56
CA GLY A 184 -3.99 -17.99 13.65
C GLY A 184 -4.23 -16.93 14.73
N MET A 185 -3.47 -15.82 14.74
CA MET A 185 -3.62 -14.71 15.69
C MET A 185 -4.69 -13.68 15.29
N GLY A 186 -5.43 -13.92 14.21
CA GLY A 186 -6.45 -12.98 13.70
C GLY A 186 -5.92 -11.82 12.84
N ILE A 187 -4.59 -11.68 12.70
CA ILE A 187 -3.91 -10.61 11.94
C ILE A 187 -4.44 -10.49 10.51
N GLY A 188 -4.51 -11.60 9.77
CA GLY A 188 -5.01 -11.57 8.38
C GLY A 188 -6.45 -11.08 8.27
N SER A 189 -7.28 -11.31 9.29
CA SER A 189 -8.66 -10.79 9.31
C SER A 189 -8.65 -9.27 9.41
N ARG A 190 -7.87 -8.73 10.34
CA ARG A 190 -7.78 -7.28 10.55
C ARG A 190 -7.16 -6.55 9.37
N LEU A 191 -6.14 -7.13 8.75
CA LEU A 191 -5.57 -6.60 7.51
C LEU A 191 -6.62 -6.54 6.39
N LEU A 192 -7.42 -7.59 6.23
CA LEU A 192 -8.51 -7.62 5.27
C LEU A 192 -9.61 -6.60 5.62
N ASP A 193 -10.00 -6.51 6.89
CA ASP A 193 -11.01 -5.55 7.36
C ASP A 193 -10.58 -4.11 7.00
N ARG A 194 -9.33 -3.72 7.31
CA ARG A 194 -8.80 -2.39 6.97
C ARG A 194 -8.76 -2.13 5.45
N ALA A 195 -8.40 -3.15 4.67
CA ALA A 195 -8.40 -3.04 3.20
C ALA A 195 -9.82 -2.81 2.65
N LEU A 196 -10.83 -3.53 3.16
CA LEU A 196 -12.22 -3.37 2.73
C LEU A 196 -12.81 -2.04 3.19
N GLU A 197 -12.54 -1.59 4.41
CA GLU A 197 -12.95 -0.26 4.90
C GLU A 197 -12.40 0.88 4.03
N TRP A 198 -11.13 0.76 3.64
CA TRP A 198 -10.51 1.71 2.71
C TRP A 198 -11.20 1.67 1.36
N THR A 199 -11.49 0.48 0.85
CA THR A 199 -12.16 0.28 -0.44
C THR A 199 -13.54 0.96 -0.46
N GLU A 200 -14.37 0.70 0.55
CA GLU A 200 -15.68 1.32 0.73
C GLU A 200 -15.59 2.85 0.85
N SER A 201 -14.64 3.35 1.66
CA SER A 201 -14.43 4.79 1.88
C SER A 201 -14.03 5.55 0.61
N ASN A 202 -13.40 4.83 -0.33
CA ASN A 202 -13.00 5.37 -1.63
C ASN A 202 -14.04 5.13 -2.74
N GLY A 203 -15.20 4.55 -2.41
CA GLY A 203 -16.30 4.36 -3.36
C GLY A 203 -16.02 3.28 -4.41
N LEU A 204 -15.10 2.35 -4.11
CA LEU A 204 -14.89 1.16 -4.91
C LEU A 204 -16.01 0.16 -4.61
N GLU A 205 -16.47 -0.54 -5.63
CA GLU A 205 -17.68 -1.38 -5.60
C GLU A 205 -17.34 -2.87 -5.47
N LYS A 206 -16.10 -3.27 -5.74
CA LYS A 206 -15.70 -4.68 -5.77
C LYS A 206 -14.22 -4.89 -5.47
N VAL A 207 -13.90 -5.90 -4.67
CA VAL A 207 -12.53 -6.40 -4.49
C VAL A 207 -12.42 -7.81 -5.04
N TYR A 208 -11.34 -8.10 -5.75
CA TYR A 208 -11.06 -9.42 -6.31
C TYR A 208 -9.59 -9.81 -6.08
N GLN A 209 -9.29 -11.10 -6.22
CA GLN A 209 -7.93 -11.64 -6.14
C GLN A 209 -7.86 -13.00 -6.84
N SER A 210 -6.64 -13.50 -7.04
CA SER A 210 -6.42 -14.85 -7.52
C SER A 210 -5.59 -15.68 -6.53
N VAL A 211 -6.08 -16.87 -6.22
CA VAL A 211 -5.47 -17.77 -5.23
C VAL A 211 -5.07 -19.08 -5.94
N PRO A 212 -3.87 -19.63 -5.69
CA PRO A 212 -3.53 -20.97 -6.18
C PRO A 212 -4.47 -22.00 -5.56
N ALA A 213 -5.01 -22.94 -6.34
CA ALA A 213 -5.94 -23.95 -5.84
C ALA A 213 -5.36 -24.84 -4.72
N THR A 214 -4.03 -24.90 -4.60
CA THR A 214 -3.31 -25.60 -3.52
C THR A 214 -3.37 -24.86 -2.18
N ASN A 215 -3.73 -23.58 -2.15
CA ASN A 215 -3.85 -22.78 -0.94
C ASN A 215 -5.28 -22.86 -0.37
N GLU A 216 -5.65 -24.07 0.07
CA GLU A 216 -6.98 -24.36 0.61
C GLU A 216 -7.29 -23.52 1.87
N GLU A 217 -6.27 -23.19 2.67
CA GLU A 217 -6.41 -22.35 3.86
C GLU A 217 -6.86 -20.93 3.50
N ALA A 218 -6.22 -20.29 2.51
CA ALA A 218 -6.63 -18.96 2.06
C ALA A 218 -8.03 -18.97 1.44
N ILE A 219 -8.35 -19.97 0.60
CA ILE A 219 -9.69 -20.11 0.01
C ILE A 219 -10.75 -20.20 1.12
N ALA A 220 -10.57 -21.09 2.10
CA ALA A 220 -11.49 -21.23 3.22
C ALA A 220 -11.57 -19.94 4.07
N PHE A 221 -10.43 -19.25 4.27
CA PHE A 221 -10.38 -17.97 4.95
C PHE A 221 -11.25 -16.92 4.25
N PHE A 222 -11.16 -16.78 2.93
CA PHE A 222 -11.98 -15.85 2.16
C PHE A 222 -13.46 -16.25 2.12
N GLU A 223 -13.77 -17.53 1.88
CA GLU A 223 -15.16 -18.04 1.87
C GLU A 223 -15.87 -17.77 3.19
N SER A 224 -15.18 -17.98 4.32
CA SER A 224 -15.74 -17.70 5.66
C SER A 224 -16.07 -16.23 5.90
N ARG A 225 -15.53 -15.32 5.06
CA ARG A 225 -15.71 -13.86 5.10
C ARG A 225 -16.59 -13.36 3.96
N GLY A 226 -17.35 -14.25 3.32
CA GLY A 226 -18.36 -13.88 2.33
C GLY A 226 -17.85 -13.67 0.92
N TRP A 227 -16.56 -13.91 0.67
CA TRP A 227 -16.02 -13.96 -0.69
C TRP A 227 -16.62 -15.13 -1.45
N ARG A 228 -16.76 -14.95 -2.77
CA ARG A 228 -17.29 -15.96 -3.68
C ARG A 228 -16.29 -16.26 -4.77
N THR A 229 -16.15 -17.54 -5.13
CA THR A 229 -15.40 -17.94 -6.32
C THR A 229 -16.16 -17.51 -7.57
N GLU A 230 -15.54 -16.69 -8.41
CA GLU A 230 -16.09 -16.23 -9.68
C GLU A 230 -15.70 -17.15 -10.84
N ALA A 231 -14.48 -17.67 -10.80
CA ALA A 231 -13.95 -18.55 -11.82
C ALA A 231 -12.83 -19.44 -11.28
N THR A 232 -12.60 -20.57 -11.96
CA THR A 232 -11.40 -21.37 -11.82
C THR A 232 -10.75 -21.53 -13.18
N ARG A 233 -9.46 -21.21 -13.30
CA ARG A 233 -8.69 -21.42 -14.52
C ARG A 233 -7.78 -22.63 -14.35
N GLU A 234 -8.06 -23.67 -15.11
CA GLU A 234 -7.27 -24.91 -15.08
C GLU A 234 -5.83 -24.65 -15.56
N ARG A 235 -4.85 -25.22 -14.85
CA ARG A 235 -3.42 -25.21 -15.20
C ARG A 235 -2.87 -23.81 -15.47
N HIS A 236 -3.38 -22.82 -14.76
CA HIS A 236 -3.05 -21.41 -14.96
C HIS A 236 -1.62 -21.09 -14.54
N TYR A 237 -1.23 -21.57 -13.37
CA TYR A 237 0.10 -21.38 -12.82
C TYR A 237 1.03 -22.54 -13.18
N LYS A 238 2.32 -22.24 -13.32
CA LYS A 238 3.36 -23.24 -13.54
C LYS A 238 4.49 -23.08 -12.53
N LEU A 239 4.57 -24.01 -11.58
CA LEU A 239 5.61 -24.03 -10.55
C LEU A 239 6.58 -25.17 -10.85
N GLY A 240 7.77 -24.83 -11.34
CA GLY A 240 8.73 -25.82 -11.86
C GLY A 240 8.12 -26.64 -13.01
N ASN A 241 7.82 -27.91 -12.74
CA ASN A 241 7.21 -28.84 -13.71
C ASN A 241 5.72 -29.13 -13.44
N GLU A 242 5.15 -28.57 -12.38
CA GLU A 242 3.76 -28.78 -12.00
C GLU A 242 2.90 -27.62 -12.47
N TYR A 243 1.63 -27.94 -12.74
CA TYR A 243 0.61 -26.96 -13.13
C TYR A 243 -0.44 -26.91 -12.04
N ILE A 244 -0.79 -25.69 -11.64
CA ILE A 244 -1.74 -25.43 -10.56
C ILE A 244 -2.87 -24.58 -11.12
N ASP A 245 -4.09 -24.90 -10.72
CA ASP A 245 -5.27 -24.13 -11.10
C ASP A 245 -5.30 -22.80 -10.34
N GLU A 246 -5.84 -21.76 -10.97
CA GLU A 246 -6.12 -20.48 -10.33
C GLU A 246 -7.58 -20.44 -9.90
N VAL A 247 -7.83 -20.06 -8.65
CA VAL A 247 -9.15 -19.80 -8.10
C VAL A 247 -9.31 -18.29 -7.95
N MET A 248 -10.19 -17.71 -8.76
CA MET A 248 -10.49 -16.28 -8.74
C MET A 248 -11.65 -16.03 -7.79
N MET A 249 -11.44 -15.19 -6.79
CA MET A 249 -12.45 -14.88 -5.77
C MET A 249 -12.72 -13.39 -5.72
N ALA A 250 -13.94 -13.01 -5.33
CA ALA A 250 -14.32 -11.61 -5.15
C ALA A 250 -15.35 -11.40 -4.04
N ILE A 251 -15.45 -10.15 -3.59
CA ILE A 251 -16.50 -9.64 -2.71
C ILE A 251 -16.99 -8.29 -3.25
N ASP A 252 -18.30 -8.04 -3.13
CA ASP A 252 -18.91 -6.74 -3.44
C ASP A 252 -18.84 -5.86 -2.17
N CYS A 253 -18.51 -4.58 -2.33
CA CYS A 253 -18.41 -3.59 -1.25
C CYS A 253 -19.68 -2.75 -1.12
#